data_AF-A0A3P6QXD1-F1
#
_entry.id   AF-A0A3P6QXD1-F1
#
_cell.length_a   1.000
_cell.length_b   1.000
_cell.length_c   1.000
_cell.angle_alpha   90.00
_cell.angle_beta   90.00
_cell.angle_gamma   90.00
#
_symmetry.space_group_name_H-M   'P 1'
#
loop_
_entity.id
_entity.type
_entity.pdbx_description
1 polymer ?
#
loop_
_entity_poly.entity_id
_entity_poly.type
_entity_poly.pdbx_seq_one_letter_code
_entity_poly.pdbx_strand_id
1 'polypeptide(L)'
;MYDCSIDFAKMKSSLFDDKSRWFELSSNNAFLELLFSVPIYVSEQSGDTRRIIDIQLRKRCNELITTSANIVVGPMMNWVDTAEDELLKPDFDIKKHPDLSPAKVSELAKAAVRALTHAWPELCATYSLYIGVPETEAILLSPVRKRIADTFARAISFAARAYDDEGRSIAALPTVQHVYLLLNKE
;
A
#
# COMPACT_ATOMS: atom_id res chain seq x y z
N MET A 1 -8.17 -18.17 -11.46
CA MET A 1 -9.34 -19.07 -11.48
C MET A 1 -10.45 -18.27 -12.13
N TYR A 2 -10.80 -18.61 -13.38
CA TYR A 2 -11.80 -17.90 -14.16
C TYR A 2 -13.18 -18.40 -13.71
N ASP A 3 -14.03 -17.51 -13.19
CA ASP A 3 -15.44 -17.84 -12.95
C ASP A 3 -16.20 -17.71 -14.26
N CYS A 4 -16.29 -18.81 -14.99
CA CYS A 4 -17.21 -18.92 -16.13
C CYS A 4 -18.60 -19.27 -15.60
N SER A 5 -19.53 -18.30 -15.61
CA SER A 5 -20.94 -18.58 -15.32
C SER A 5 -21.64 -19.03 -16.61
N ILE A 6 -22.18 -20.25 -16.62
CA ILE A 6 -22.99 -20.75 -17.72
C ILE A 6 -24.45 -20.36 -17.46
N ASP A 7 -25.07 -19.63 -18.38
CA ASP A 7 -26.48 -19.25 -18.27
C ASP A 7 -27.40 -20.35 -18.82
N PHE A 8 -28.14 -21.00 -17.93
CA PHE A 8 -29.11 -22.05 -18.24
C PHE A 8 -30.56 -21.55 -18.34
N ALA A 9 -30.80 -20.22 -18.33
CA ALA A 9 -32.15 -19.66 -18.33
C ALA A 9 -33.03 -20.15 -19.49
N LYS A 10 -32.42 -20.46 -20.65
CA LYS A 10 -33.11 -21.02 -21.84
C LYS A 10 -33.18 -22.55 -21.89
N MET A 11 -32.49 -23.26 -21.00
CA MET A 11 -32.42 -24.74 -20.95
C MET A 11 -33.43 -25.36 -19.97
N LYS A 12 -34.17 -24.55 -19.18
CA LYS A 12 -35.06 -25.06 -18.13
C LYS A 12 -36.24 -25.90 -18.61
N SER A 13 -36.78 -25.66 -19.82
CA SER A 13 -37.93 -26.43 -20.30
C SER A 13 -37.53 -27.78 -20.92
N SER A 14 -36.40 -27.86 -21.62
CA SER A 14 -36.00 -29.08 -22.34
C SER A 14 -35.24 -30.10 -21.49
N LEU A 15 -34.58 -29.67 -20.41
CA LEU A 15 -33.80 -30.56 -19.55
C LEU A 15 -34.66 -31.37 -18.55
N PHE A 16 -35.71 -30.75 -17.99
CA PHE A 16 -36.38 -31.28 -16.80
C PHE A 16 -37.67 -32.04 -17.08
N ASP A 17 -38.24 -31.92 -18.28
CA ASP A 17 -39.53 -32.53 -18.61
C ASP A 17 -39.44 -34.04 -18.94
N ASP A 18 -38.35 -34.52 -19.58
CA ASP A 18 -38.25 -35.92 -20.06
C ASP A 18 -36.95 -36.64 -19.61
N LYS A 19 -36.84 -36.93 -18.31
CA LYS A 19 -35.67 -37.63 -17.74
C LYS A 19 -35.38 -39.00 -18.36
N SER A 20 -36.39 -39.71 -18.88
CA SER A 20 -36.23 -41.04 -19.49
C SER A 20 -35.47 -40.99 -20.82
N ARG A 21 -35.50 -39.85 -21.53
CA ARG A 21 -34.93 -39.70 -22.89
C ARG A 21 -33.47 -39.24 -22.92
N TRP A 22 -32.86 -38.99 -21.75
CA TRP A 22 -31.47 -38.53 -21.65
C TRP A 22 -30.45 -39.55 -22.17
N PHE A 23 -30.74 -40.84 -22.00
CA PHE A 23 -29.83 -41.93 -22.38
C PHE A 23 -30.50 -42.98 -23.27
N GLU A 24 -31.64 -42.65 -23.87
CA GLU A 24 -32.21 -43.50 -24.90
C GLU A 24 -31.24 -43.59 -26.07
N LEU A 25 -30.90 -44.82 -26.47
CA LEU A 25 -30.07 -45.13 -27.64
C LEU A 25 -30.84 -44.98 -28.96
N SER A 26 -31.89 -44.15 -28.96
CA SER A 26 -32.72 -43.83 -30.13
C SER A 26 -32.25 -42.50 -30.73
N SER A 27 -32.63 -42.23 -31.98
CA SER A 27 -32.35 -40.97 -32.68
C SER A 27 -33.05 -39.74 -32.06
N ASN A 28 -33.78 -39.91 -30.96
CA ASN A 28 -34.55 -38.89 -30.26
C ASN A 28 -34.01 -38.64 -28.83
N ASN A 29 -32.68 -38.71 -28.69
CA ASN A 29 -31.97 -38.56 -27.43
C ASN A 29 -31.90 -37.08 -26.99
N ALA A 30 -32.47 -36.77 -25.83
CA ALA A 30 -32.57 -35.41 -25.31
C ALA A 30 -31.19 -34.80 -24.95
N PHE A 31 -30.19 -35.62 -24.64
CA PHE A 31 -28.83 -35.17 -24.38
C PHE A 31 -28.10 -34.76 -25.67
N LEU A 32 -28.28 -35.50 -26.77
CA LEU A 32 -27.77 -35.11 -28.08
C LEU A 32 -28.48 -33.85 -28.60
N GLU A 33 -29.81 -33.78 -28.48
CA GLU A 33 -30.54 -32.55 -28.80
C GLU A 33 -30.01 -31.38 -27.98
N LEU A 34 -29.74 -31.55 -26.69
CA LEU A 34 -29.17 -30.49 -25.88
C LEU A 34 -27.82 -29.99 -26.42
N LEU A 35 -26.92 -30.92 -26.77
CA LEU A 35 -25.60 -30.59 -27.31
C LEU A 35 -25.68 -29.86 -28.65
N PHE A 36 -26.71 -30.12 -29.46
CA PHE A 36 -26.83 -29.56 -30.82
C PHE A 36 -27.82 -28.38 -30.94
N SER A 37 -28.76 -28.20 -30.00
CA SER A 37 -29.87 -27.24 -30.13
C SER A 37 -29.60 -25.89 -29.49
N VAL A 38 -28.70 -25.82 -28.50
CA VAL A 38 -28.49 -24.59 -27.72
C VAL A 38 -27.04 -24.14 -27.87
N PRO A 39 -26.77 -22.98 -28.51
CA PRO A 39 -25.47 -22.36 -28.36
C PRO A 39 -25.31 -21.99 -26.89
N ILE A 40 -24.36 -22.64 -26.20
CA ILE A 40 -23.97 -22.28 -24.85
C ILE A 40 -23.26 -20.91 -24.97
N TYR A 41 -23.98 -19.85 -24.66
CA TYR A 41 -23.39 -18.51 -24.59
C TYR A 41 -22.58 -18.41 -23.32
N VAL A 42 -21.26 -18.51 -23.44
CA VAL A 42 -20.33 -18.17 -22.36
C VAL A 42 -20.17 -16.66 -22.36
N SER A 43 -20.78 -15.99 -21.38
CA SER A 43 -20.53 -14.57 -21.15
C SER A 43 -19.35 -14.43 -20.19
N GLU A 44 -18.27 -13.80 -20.68
CA GLU A 44 -17.15 -13.41 -19.83
C GLU A 44 -17.53 -12.10 -19.11
N GLN A 45 -17.53 -12.11 -17.77
CA GLN A 45 -17.74 -10.94 -16.92
C GLN A 45 -16.52 -9.99 -16.97
N SER A 46 -16.13 -9.55 -18.17
CA SER A 46 -14.91 -8.76 -18.44
C SER A 46 -14.84 -7.44 -17.65
N GLY A 47 -16.00 -6.86 -17.30
CA GLY A 47 -16.07 -5.63 -16.49
C GLY A 47 -15.56 -5.81 -15.06
N ASP A 48 -15.75 -6.98 -14.45
CA ASP A 48 -15.36 -7.23 -13.07
C ASP A 48 -13.85 -7.50 -12.97
N THR A 49 -13.28 -8.25 -13.91
CA THR A 49 -11.84 -8.56 -13.92
C THR A 49 -10.98 -7.29 -14.01
N ARG A 50 -11.32 -6.35 -14.90
CA ARG A 50 -10.59 -5.08 -15.00
C ARG A 50 -10.67 -4.28 -13.71
N ARG A 51 -11.86 -4.20 -13.11
CA ARG A 51 -12.08 -3.51 -11.83
C ARG A 51 -11.27 -4.13 -10.70
N ILE A 52 -11.25 -5.45 -10.60
CA ILE A 52 -10.49 -6.19 -9.58
C ILE A 52 -8.99 -5.93 -9.75
N ILE A 53 -8.48 -5.98 -10.98
CA ILE A 53 -7.08 -5.68 -11.28
C ILE A 53 -6.73 -4.25 -10.84
N ASP A 54 -7.54 -3.26 -11.18
CA ASP A 54 -7.29 -1.87 -10.81
C ASP A 54 -7.27 -1.66 -9.28
N ILE A 55 -8.18 -2.33 -8.56
CA ILE A 55 -8.22 -2.30 -7.08
C ILE A 55 -6.94 -2.92 -6.51
N GLN A 56 -6.53 -4.09 -7.02
CA GLN A 56 -5.34 -4.77 -6.55
C GLN A 56 -4.07 -3.98 -6.87
N LEU A 57 -3.97 -3.41 -8.06
CA LEU A 57 -2.84 -2.57 -8.46
C LEU A 57 -2.72 -1.35 -7.54
N ARG A 58 -3.83 -0.63 -7.32
CA ARG A 58 -3.85 0.50 -6.37
C ARG A 58 -3.41 0.07 -4.97
N LYS A 59 -3.89 -1.07 -4.48
CA LYS A 59 -3.48 -1.61 -3.18
C LYS A 59 -1.98 -1.87 -3.13
N ARG A 60 -1.41 -2.56 -4.13
CA ARG A 60 0.03 -2.86 -4.18
C ARG A 60 0.89 -1.60 -4.30
N CYS A 61 0.47 -0.60 -5.07
CA CYS A 61 1.18 0.68 -5.13
C CYS A 61 1.20 1.39 -3.76
N ASN A 62 0.08 1.40 -3.03
CA ASN A 62 0.03 1.98 -1.68
C ASN A 62 0.89 1.21 -0.66
N GLU A 63 0.93 -0.12 -0.76
CA GLU A 63 1.80 -0.96 0.06
C GLU A 63 3.28 -0.70 -0.25
N LEU A 64 3.63 -0.57 -1.54
CA LEU A 64 4.98 -0.21 -1.97
C LEU A 64 5.38 1.17 -1.43
N ILE A 65 4.53 2.19 -1.58
CA ILE A 65 4.76 3.54 -1.04
C ILE A 65 5.00 3.49 0.47
N THR A 66 4.22 2.70 1.20
CA THR A 66 4.36 2.56 2.65
C THR A 66 5.65 1.86 3.04
N THR A 67 5.98 0.77 2.36
CA THR A 67 7.20 0.01 2.58
C THR A 67 8.44 0.86 2.31
N SER A 68 8.45 1.58 1.18
CA SER A 68 9.49 2.52 0.77
C SER A 68 9.76 3.60 1.81
N ALA A 69 8.70 4.22 2.35
CA ALA A 69 8.86 5.20 3.43
C ALA A 69 9.39 4.55 4.72
N ASN A 70 8.90 3.36 5.07
CA ASN A 70 9.31 2.65 6.27
C ASN A 70 10.78 2.21 6.26
N ILE A 71 11.35 1.90 5.09
CA ILE A 71 12.78 1.63 4.94
C ILE A 71 13.63 2.82 5.42
N VAL A 72 13.17 4.05 5.19
CA VAL A 72 13.91 5.27 5.52
C VAL A 72 13.60 5.77 6.92
N VAL A 73 12.32 5.89 7.27
CA VAL A 73 11.86 6.57 8.49
C VAL A 73 11.01 5.69 9.40
N GLY A 74 10.83 4.40 9.12
CA GLY A 74 9.90 3.52 9.86
C GLY A 74 10.03 3.59 11.40
N PRO A 75 11.23 3.41 11.97
CA PRO A 75 11.43 3.52 13.42
C PRO A 75 11.08 4.91 13.97
N MET A 76 11.43 5.97 13.24
CA MET A 76 11.13 7.34 13.62
C MET A 76 9.63 7.64 13.51
N MET A 77 8.95 7.10 12.50
CA MET A 77 7.52 7.25 12.30
C MET A 77 6.74 6.63 13.46
N ASN A 78 7.05 5.39 13.83
CA ASN A 78 6.42 4.72 14.97
C ASN A 78 6.65 5.49 16.28
N TRP A 79 7.86 6.05 16.46
CA TRP A 79 8.17 6.88 17.61
C TRP A 79 7.34 8.17 17.63
N VAL A 80 7.21 8.85 16.50
CA VAL A 80 6.40 10.07 16.38
C VAL A 80 4.93 9.79 16.66
N ASP A 81 4.37 8.71 16.13
CA ASP A 81 2.99 8.31 16.38
C ASP A 81 2.76 8.10 17.89
N THR A 82 3.66 7.36 18.55
CA THR A 82 3.61 7.16 20.01
C THR A 82 3.75 8.49 20.77
N ALA A 83 4.67 9.36 20.34
CA ALA A 83 4.94 10.63 20.99
C ALA A 83 3.75 11.59 20.91
N GLU A 84 3.08 11.65 19.76
CA GLU A 84 1.88 12.47 19.57
C GLU A 84 0.70 11.93 20.38
N ASP A 85 0.52 10.60 20.45
CA ASP A 85 -0.53 9.98 21.26
C ASP A 85 -0.35 10.26 22.76
N GLU A 86 0.88 10.19 23.27
CA GLU A 86 1.19 10.56 24.66
C GLU A 86 0.97 12.06 24.92
N LEU A 87 1.31 12.93 23.96
CA LEU A 87 1.15 14.38 24.09
C LEU A 87 -0.32 14.83 24.15
N LEU A 88 -1.25 14.00 23.68
CA LEU A 88 -2.70 14.27 23.79
C LEU A 88 -3.24 13.97 25.19
N LYS A 89 -2.50 13.25 26.04
CA LYS A 89 -2.95 12.92 27.40
C LYS A 89 -2.84 14.13 28.32
N PRO A 90 -3.84 14.36 29.20
CA PRO A 90 -3.88 15.55 30.06
C PRO A 90 -2.79 15.58 31.14
N ASP A 91 -2.20 14.45 31.47
CA ASP A 91 -1.16 14.26 32.49
C ASP A 91 0.25 14.06 31.91
N PHE A 92 0.44 14.43 30.63
CA PHE A 92 1.70 14.30 29.92
C PHE A 92 2.84 15.01 30.64
N ASP A 93 3.88 14.25 30.96
CA ASP A 93 5.14 14.75 31.51
C ASP A 93 6.29 14.01 30.85
N ILE A 94 7.11 14.74 30.09
CA ILE A 94 8.26 14.19 29.36
C ILE A 94 9.20 13.40 30.28
N LYS A 95 9.31 13.78 31.56
CA LYS A 95 10.22 13.13 32.53
C LYS A 95 9.78 11.71 32.89
N LYS A 96 8.50 11.39 32.73
CA LYS A 96 7.95 10.04 32.97
C LYS A 96 8.18 9.10 31.79
N HIS A 97 8.53 9.63 30.61
CA HIS A 97 8.69 8.87 29.39
C HIS A 97 10.15 8.91 28.90
N PRO A 98 11.03 8.03 29.41
CA PRO A 98 12.44 7.98 28.97
C PRO A 98 12.58 7.70 27.46
N ASP A 99 11.62 6.98 26.88
CA ASP A 99 11.56 6.69 25.44
C ASP A 99 11.28 7.93 24.59
N LEU A 100 10.70 8.98 25.17
CA LEU A 100 10.45 10.27 24.51
C LEU A 100 11.55 11.30 24.79
N SER A 101 12.69 10.87 25.33
CA SER A 101 13.81 11.75 25.64
C SER A 101 14.41 12.40 24.37
N PRO A 102 14.96 13.62 24.48
CA PRO A 102 15.62 14.30 23.36
C PRO A 102 16.76 13.48 22.72
N ALA A 103 17.50 12.72 23.53
CA ALA A 103 18.57 11.86 23.05
C ALA A 103 18.02 10.75 22.13
N LYS A 104 16.84 10.20 22.46
CA LYS A 104 16.24 9.12 21.67
C LYS A 104 15.80 9.60 20.29
N VAL A 105 15.14 10.75 20.22
CA VAL A 105 14.73 11.31 18.92
C VAL A 105 15.95 11.73 18.09
N SER A 106 17.04 12.20 18.71
CA SER A 106 18.30 12.49 18.02
C SER A 106 18.91 11.24 17.39
N GLU A 107 18.91 10.12 18.13
CA GLU A 107 19.39 8.83 17.62
C GLU A 107 18.58 8.37 16.40
N LEU A 108 17.25 8.44 16.49
CA LEU A 108 16.34 8.07 15.41
C LEU A 108 16.50 8.97 14.20
N ALA A 109 16.62 10.29 14.40
CA ALA A 109 16.87 11.25 13.32
C ALA A 109 18.21 10.99 12.62
N LYS A 110 19.28 10.70 13.37
CA LYS A 110 20.58 10.32 12.80
C LYS A 110 20.53 9.00 12.03
N ALA A 111 19.72 8.04 12.48
CA ALA A 111 19.50 6.79 11.75
C ALA A 111 18.74 7.04 10.44
N ALA A 112 17.66 7.84 10.49
CA ALA A 112 16.88 8.21 9.31
C ALA A 112 17.70 9.02 8.30
N VAL A 113 18.53 9.96 8.75
CA VAL A 113 19.46 10.71 7.87
C VAL A 113 20.49 9.79 7.21
N ARG A 114 21.01 8.78 7.93
CA ARG A 114 21.88 7.76 7.32
C ARG A 114 21.14 6.90 6.29
N ALA A 115 19.87 6.58 6.54
CA ALA A 115 19.05 5.86 5.57
C ALA A 115 18.78 6.73 4.31
N LEU A 116 18.59 8.05 4.48
CA LEU A 116 18.48 9.00 3.37
C LEU A 116 19.74 9.07 2.50
N THR A 117 20.93 8.83 3.06
CA THR A 117 22.18 8.87 2.28
C THR A 117 22.56 7.53 1.65
N HIS A 118 22.08 6.40 2.17
CA HIS A 118 22.48 5.07 1.70
C HIS A 118 21.31 4.26 1.13
N ALA A 119 20.21 4.11 1.88
CA ALA A 119 19.07 3.30 1.47
C ALA A 119 18.17 3.99 0.44
N TRP A 120 18.04 5.32 0.50
CA TRP A 120 17.22 6.08 -0.44
C TRP A 120 17.73 6.00 -1.90
N PRO A 121 19.03 6.20 -2.19
CA PRO A 121 19.56 5.98 -3.54
C PRO A 121 19.36 4.53 -4.04
N GLU A 122 19.56 3.53 -3.18
CA GLU A 122 19.33 2.12 -3.51
C GLU A 122 17.86 1.83 -3.83
N LEU A 123 16.94 2.45 -3.07
CA LEU A 123 15.51 2.38 -3.33
C LEU A 123 15.17 3.04 -4.68
N CYS A 124 15.72 4.22 -4.98
CA CYS A 124 15.53 4.87 -6.28
C CYS A 124 16.07 4.01 -7.43
N ALA A 125 17.25 3.41 -7.28
CA ALA A 125 17.80 2.48 -8.26
C ALA A 125 16.90 1.24 -8.46
N THR A 126 16.30 0.73 -7.39
CA THR A 126 15.33 -0.37 -7.45
C THR A 126 14.07 0.03 -8.22
N TYR A 127 13.54 1.24 -8.00
CA TYR A 127 12.43 1.78 -8.78
C TYR A 127 12.80 1.89 -10.27
N SER A 128 13.98 2.44 -10.59
CA SER A 128 14.43 2.53 -11.97
C SER A 128 14.69 1.18 -12.63
N LEU A 129 15.08 0.15 -11.87
CA LEU A 129 15.27 -1.20 -12.39
C LEU A 129 13.95 -1.91 -12.72
N TYR A 130 12.95 -1.82 -11.82
CA TYR A 130 11.73 -2.63 -11.92
C TYR A 130 10.52 -1.89 -12.49
N ILE A 131 10.48 -0.56 -12.41
CA ILE A 131 9.43 0.27 -13.02
C ILE A 131 9.96 0.83 -14.34
N GLY A 132 11.15 1.42 -14.36
CA GLY A 132 11.86 1.86 -15.57
C GLY A 132 11.18 2.99 -16.37
N VAL A 133 10.14 3.61 -15.81
CA VAL A 133 9.37 4.70 -16.43
C VAL A 133 9.45 5.92 -15.50
N PRO A 134 10.23 6.95 -15.85
CA PRO A 134 10.50 8.09 -14.95
C PRO A 134 9.25 8.79 -14.42
N GLU A 135 8.21 8.94 -15.25
CA GLU A 135 6.96 9.57 -14.83
C GLU A 135 6.22 8.73 -13.79
N THR A 136 6.20 7.40 -13.96
CA THR A 136 5.54 6.48 -13.02
C THR A 136 6.33 6.39 -11.71
N GLU A 137 7.66 6.37 -11.80
CA GLU A 137 8.55 6.46 -10.64
C GLU A 137 8.31 7.75 -9.87
N ALA A 138 8.21 8.89 -10.55
CA ALA A 138 7.93 10.18 -9.92
C ALA A 138 6.57 10.19 -9.20
N ILE A 139 5.53 9.64 -9.83
CA ILE A 139 4.19 9.49 -9.23
C ILE A 139 4.24 8.64 -7.96
N LEU A 140 4.97 7.52 -7.97
CA LEU A 140 5.06 6.62 -6.83
C LEU A 140 6.01 7.14 -5.73
N LEU A 141 7.11 7.80 -6.08
CA LEU A 141 8.10 8.32 -5.11
C LEU A 141 7.68 9.66 -4.50
N SER A 142 6.84 10.45 -5.17
CA SER A 142 6.29 11.71 -4.62
C SER A 142 5.65 11.54 -3.23
N PRO A 143 4.69 10.61 -3.02
CA PRO A 143 4.12 10.38 -1.69
C PRO A 143 5.12 9.78 -0.70
N VAL A 144 6.15 9.05 -1.16
CA VAL A 144 7.22 8.56 -0.28
C VAL A 144 8.04 9.72 0.27
N ARG A 145 8.51 10.63 -0.60
CA ARG A 145 9.22 11.86 -0.22
C ARG A 145 8.41 12.69 0.77
N LYS A 146 7.12 12.87 0.47
CA LYS A 146 6.21 13.60 1.35
C LYS A 146 6.10 12.95 2.73
N ARG A 147 5.89 11.63 2.82
CA ARG A 147 5.80 10.94 4.13
C ARG A 147 7.08 11.08 4.94
N ILE A 148 8.24 10.94 4.30
CA ILE A 148 9.54 11.15 4.96
C ILE A 148 9.62 12.56 5.54
N ALA A 149 9.35 13.58 4.72
CA ALA A 149 9.38 14.98 5.15
C ALA A 149 8.37 15.27 6.29
N ASP A 150 7.16 14.73 6.17
CA ASP A 150 6.09 14.89 7.17
C ASP A 150 6.49 14.23 8.51
N THR A 151 7.18 13.09 8.51
CA THR A 151 7.71 12.47 9.74
C THR A 151 8.70 13.38 10.46
N PHE A 152 9.64 14.00 9.74
CA PHE A 152 10.55 14.98 10.35
C PHE A 152 9.81 16.23 10.82
N ALA A 153 8.85 16.74 10.06
CA ALA A 153 8.04 17.90 10.45
C ALA A 153 7.26 17.64 11.75
N ARG A 154 6.65 16.46 11.88
CA ARG A 154 5.94 16.02 13.08
C ARG A 154 6.88 15.89 14.28
N ALA A 155 8.06 15.28 14.10
CA ALA A 155 9.07 15.20 15.16
C ALA A 155 9.55 16.57 15.64
N ILE A 156 9.76 17.52 14.72
CA ILE A 156 10.13 18.91 15.04
C ILE A 156 8.99 19.59 15.81
N SER A 157 7.74 19.41 15.39
CA SER A 157 6.56 19.95 16.07
C SER A 157 6.42 19.42 17.50
N PHE A 158 6.61 18.11 17.68
CA PHE A 158 6.65 17.49 19.00
C PHE A 158 7.77 18.10 19.86
N ALA A 159 9.00 18.16 19.35
CA ALA A 159 10.15 18.73 20.06
C ALA A 159 9.93 20.20 20.45
N ALA A 160 9.30 20.99 19.59
CA ALA A 160 8.99 22.39 19.86
C ALA A 160 8.00 22.58 21.01
N ARG A 161 7.10 21.61 21.22
CA ARG A 161 6.06 21.63 22.27
C ARG A 161 6.52 20.97 23.58
N ALA A 162 7.31 19.91 23.49
CA ALA A 162 7.61 19.04 24.61
C ALA A 162 9.00 19.28 25.25
N TYR A 163 9.94 19.89 24.52
CA TYR A 163 11.29 20.13 25.02
C TYR A 163 11.58 21.61 25.29
N ASP A 164 12.44 21.84 26.28
CA ASP A 164 13.07 23.12 26.57
C ASP A 164 14.25 23.40 25.60
N ASP A 165 14.91 24.54 25.73
CA ASP A 165 16.00 24.95 24.84
C ASP A 165 17.17 23.95 24.82
N GLU A 166 17.53 23.41 25.98
CA GLU A 166 18.58 22.40 26.10
C GLU A 166 18.16 21.08 25.46
N GLY A 167 16.94 20.61 25.71
CA GLY A 167 16.39 19.42 25.06
C GLY A 167 16.33 19.56 23.54
N ARG A 168 15.94 20.73 23.02
CA ARG A 168 15.95 21.00 21.56
C ARG A 168 17.36 20.95 20.98
N SER A 169 18.35 21.45 21.71
CA SER A 169 19.77 21.37 21.32
C SER A 169 20.27 19.92 21.29
N ILE A 170 19.88 19.10 22.27
CA ILE A 170 20.22 17.65 22.31
C ILE A 170 19.54 16.89 21.16
N ALA A 171 18.26 17.18 20.89
CA ALA A 171 17.51 16.55 19.81
C ALA A 171 18.17 16.80 18.45
N ALA A 172 18.64 18.03 18.20
CA ALA A 172 19.39 18.43 16.99
C ALA A 172 18.74 17.93 15.68
N LEU A 173 17.41 18.09 15.56
CA LEU A 173 16.66 17.57 14.42
C LEU A 173 16.97 18.37 13.14
N PRO A 174 17.17 17.69 11.99
CA PRO A 174 17.36 18.38 10.71
C PRO A 174 16.07 19.08 10.29
N THR A 175 16.20 20.25 9.65
CA THR A 175 15.03 20.96 9.11
C THR A 175 14.41 20.18 7.94
N VAL A 176 13.12 20.39 7.71
CA VAL A 176 12.41 19.79 6.57
C VAL A 176 13.06 20.17 5.24
N GLN A 177 13.59 21.39 5.12
CA GLN A 177 14.34 21.83 3.94
C GLN A 177 15.62 21.01 3.75
N HIS A 178 16.37 20.74 4.82
CA HIS A 178 17.56 19.88 4.75
C HIS A 178 17.20 18.45 4.31
N VAL A 179 16.08 17.91 4.80
CA VAL A 179 15.57 16.59 4.39
C VAL A 179 15.25 16.57 2.89
N TYR A 180 14.57 17.59 2.35
CA TYR A 180 14.31 17.68 0.91
C TYR A 180 15.59 17.80 0.08
N LEU A 181 16.61 18.51 0.57
CA LEU A 181 17.91 18.57 -0.10
C LEU A 181 18.57 17.18 -0.19
N LEU A 182 18.46 16.36 0.84
CA LEU A 182 18.97 14.98 0.82
C LEU A 182 18.16 14.08 -0.13
N LEU A 183 16.84 14.24 -0.16
CA LEU A 183 15.95 13.45 -1.02
C LEU A 183 16.11 13.75 -2.52
N ASN A 184 16.52 14.97 -2.85
CA ASN A 184 16.71 15.45 -4.22
C ASN A 184 18.18 15.48 -4.65
N LYS A 185 19.08 14.92 -3.84
CA LYS A 185 20.49 14.83 -4.18
C LYS A 185 20.67 13.73 -5.24
N GLU A 186 20.97 14.15 -6.46
CA GLU A 186 21.31 13.26 -7.59
C GLU A 186 22.59 12.45 -7.33
#